data_AF-A0A1W6KFF2-F1
#
_entry.id   AF-A0A1W6KFF2-F1
#
_cell.length_a   1.000
_cell.length_b   1.000
_cell.length_c   1.000
_cell.angle_alpha   90.00
_cell.angle_beta   90.00
_cell.angle_gamma   90.00
#
_symmetry.space_group_name_H-M   'P 1'
#
loop_
_entity.id
_entity.type
_entity.pdbx_description
1 polymer ?
#
loop_
_entity_poly.entity_id
_entity_poly.type
_entity_poly.pdbx_seq_one_letter_code
_entity_poly.pdbx_strand_id
1 'polypeptide(L)'
;MTTPARLLDLKVLYVPHPCPILASEDWALVILGRLLDEGEAMDQSRWTFLFIGSVEDLHQQFTAYAARQFDQRLWLTAQGRSCAAGEFLRTLNHAIDRRTPLGAQTLLRCGIRTLSWNHQEVEAGSIDLEALSECEGILGGIRYGVTITTDADALLMIDTALRIKRESKQLSKSRSRCGLPMIEKSQPGLTSNRSPENACG
;
A
#
# COMPACT_ATOMS: atom_id res chain seq x y z
N MET A 1 11.39 -3.00 19.79
CA MET A 1 9.99 -3.25 20.22
C MET A 1 9.09 -2.49 19.27
N THR A 2 8.08 -3.13 18.69
CA THR A 2 7.12 -2.46 17.78
C THR A 2 6.07 -1.75 18.63
N THR A 3 5.95 -0.43 18.49
CA THR A 3 4.93 0.35 19.18
C THR A 3 3.54 0.03 18.60
N PRO A 4 2.50 -0.17 19.41
CA PRO A 4 1.14 -0.36 18.92
C PRO A 4 0.67 0.83 18.07
N ALA A 5 -0.14 0.54 17.05
CA ALA A 5 -0.77 1.57 16.21
C ALA A 5 -2.29 1.54 16.40
N ARG A 6 -2.91 2.71 16.53
CA ARG A 6 -4.37 2.88 16.53
C ARG A 6 -4.87 2.92 15.10
N LEU A 7 -5.78 2.01 14.76
CA LEU A 7 -6.52 2.04 13.51
C LEU A 7 -7.68 3.04 13.65
N LEU A 8 -7.49 4.22 13.09
CA LEU A 8 -8.42 5.34 13.16
C LEU A 8 -9.54 5.23 12.12
N ASP A 9 -9.23 4.69 10.94
CA ASP A 9 -10.17 4.61 9.82
C ASP A 9 -9.78 3.48 8.84
N LEU A 10 -10.75 2.99 8.09
CA LEU A 10 -10.60 1.97 7.06
C LEU A 10 -11.30 2.42 5.77
N LYS A 11 -10.58 2.33 4.66
CA LYS A 11 -11.12 2.61 3.33
C LYS A 11 -10.86 1.41 2.42
N VAL A 12 -11.92 0.94 1.78
CA VAL A 12 -11.86 -0.15 0.79
C VAL A 12 -12.08 0.43 -0.59
N LEU A 13 -11.11 0.22 -1.48
CA LEU A 13 -11.18 0.58 -2.88
C LEU A 13 -11.26 -0.69 -3.72
N TYR A 14 -11.96 -0.63 -4.86
CA TYR A 14 -12.02 -1.73 -5.80
C TYR A 14 -11.57 -1.28 -7.19
N VAL A 15 -10.89 -2.16 -7.90
CA VAL A 15 -10.62 -1.94 -9.32
C VAL A 15 -11.88 -2.32 -10.13
N PRO A 16 -12.46 -1.40 -10.91
CA PRO A 16 -13.61 -1.71 -11.76
C PRO A 16 -13.27 -2.80 -12.78
N HIS A 17 -14.23 -3.67 -13.07
CA HIS A 17 -14.09 -4.72 -14.09
C HIS A 17 -15.08 -4.50 -15.24
N PRO A 18 -14.67 -4.74 -16.50
CA PRO A 18 -13.34 -5.17 -16.95
C PRO A 18 -12.28 -4.07 -16.83
N CYS A 19 -11.03 -4.45 -16.53
CA CYS A 19 -9.89 -3.53 -16.49
C CYS A 19 -8.84 -3.98 -17.53
N PRO A 20 -8.54 -3.17 -18.56
CA PRO A 20 -7.60 -3.55 -19.62
C PRO A 20 -6.15 -3.63 -19.14
N ILE A 21 -5.83 -3.03 -17.99
CA ILE A 21 -4.49 -2.99 -17.41
C ILE A 21 -4.21 -4.23 -16.55
N LEU A 22 -5.24 -4.81 -15.93
CA LEU A 22 -5.06 -6.02 -15.12
C LEU A 22 -5.16 -7.25 -16.02
N ALA A 23 -4.08 -8.04 -16.06
CA ALA A 23 -4.03 -9.26 -16.86
C ALA A 23 -4.91 -10.42 -16.35
N SER A 24 -5.56 -10.29 -15.17
CA SER A 24 -6.49 -11.30 -14.65
C SER A 24 -7.94 -10.79 -14.61
N GLU A 25 -8.89 -11.71 -14.82
CA GLU A 25 -10.34 -11.48 -14.73
C GLU A 25 -10.82 -11.15 -13.31
N ASP A 26 -9.91 -10.99 -12.35
CA ASP A 26 -10.26 -10.87 -10.94
C ASP A 26 -10.47 -9.43 -10.51
N TRP A 27 -11.53 -9.21 -9.74
CA TRP A 27 -11.71 -7.98 -8.99
C TRP A 27 -10.62 -7.86 -7.93
N ALA A 28 -9.80 -6.81 -8.04
CA ALA A 28 -8.83 -6.46 -7.00
C ALA A 28 -9.46 -5.50 -5.98
N LEU A 29 -9.23 -5.79 -4.71
CA LEU A 29 -9.52 -4.91 -3.59
C LEU A 29 -8.22 -4.32 -3.03
N VAL A 30 -8.33 -3.07 -2.62
CA VAL A 30 -7.28 -2.33 -1.92
C VAL A 30 -7.86 -1.89 -0.58
N ILE A 31 -7.21 -2.27 0.51
CA ILE A 31 -7.61 -1.82 1.85
C ILE A 31 -6.55 -0.86 2.34
N LEU A 32 -7.00 0.35 2.65
CA LEU A 32 -6.22 1.39 3.28
C LEU A 32 -6.63 1.51 4.75
N GLY A 33 -5.66 1.58 5.64
CA GLY A 33 -5.86 1.87 7.05
C GLY A 33 -5.23 3.20 7.42
N ARG A 34 -5.95 4.04 8.16
CA ARG A 34 -5.37 5.23 8.79
C ARG A 34 -4.83 4.84 10.15
N LEU A 35 -3.51 4.81 10.29
CA LEU A 35 -2.82 4.40 11.51
C LEU A 35 -2.22 5.60 12.23
N LEU A 36 -2.23 5.56 13.56
CA LEU A 36 -1.55 6.51 14.45
C LEU A 36 -0.72 5.71 15.45
N ASP A 37 0.60 5.91 15.47
CA ASP A 37 1.44 5.17 16.42
C ASP A 37 1.22 5.71 17.84
N GLU A 38 1.35 4.84 18.84
CA GLU A 38 1.13 5.24 20.23
C GLU A 38 2.13 6.33 20.67
N GLY A 39 1.61 7.42 21.24
CA GLY A 39 2.39 8.59 21.64
C GLY A 39 2.49 9.68 20.57
N GLU A 40 2.06 9.43 19.33
CA GLU A 40 1.98 10.46 18.29
C GLU A 40 0.72 11.33 18.42
N ALA A 41 0.80 12.57 17.95
CA ALA A 41 -0.35 13.46 17.86
C ALA A 41 -1.25 13.09 16.66
N MET A 42 -2.56 13.39 16.76
CA MET A 42 -3.57 12.98 15.77
C MET A 42 -3.28 13.42 14.32
N ASP A 43 -2.62 14.55 14.15
CA ASP A 43 -2.18 15.10 12.86
C ASP A 43 -1.05 14.30 12.21
N GLN A 44 -0.33 13.46 12.98
CA GLN A 44 0.75 12.60 12.50
C GLN A 44 0.25 11.27 11.92
N SER A 45 -1.04 10.97 12.08
CA SER A 45 -1.66 9.76 11.51
C SER A 45 -1.38 9.63 10.01
N ARG A 46 -1.15 8.41 9.53
CA ARG A 46 -0.83 8.12 8.12
C ARG A 46 -1.78 7.08 7.55
N TRP A 47 -2.18 7.26 6.30
CA TRP A 47 -2.80 6.18 5.54
C TRP A 47 -1.72 5.20 5.09
N THR A 48 -2.02 3.90 5.19
CA THR A 48 -1.16 2.82 4.69
C THR A 48 -1.96 1.77 3.96
N PHE A 49 -1.33 1.11 2.99
CA PHE A 49 -1.86 -0.14 2.44
C PHE A 49 -1.81 -1.22 3.53
N LEU A 50 -2.97 -1.80 3.81
CA LEU A 50 -3.10 -3.00 4.63
C LEU A 50 -3.24 -4.25 3.76
N PHE A 51 -3.82 -4.10 2.57
CA PHE A 51 -4.05 -5.21 1.65
C PHE A 51 -4.16 -4.73 0.20
N ILE A 52 -3.59 -5.54 -0.70
CA ILE A 52 -3.84 -5.51 -2.15
C ILE A 52 -4.00 -6.97 -2.59
N GLY A 53 -5.11 -7.30 -3.26
CA GLY A 53 -5.37 -8.67 -3.70
C GLY A 53 -6.81 -8.91 -4.15
N SER A 54 -7.10 -10.16 -4.53
CA SER A 54 -8.46 -10.59 -4.85
C SER A 54 -9.34 -10.70 -3.60
N VAL A 55 -10.65 -10.82 -3.80
CA VAL A 55 -11.61 -11.13 -2.72
C VAL A 55 -11.29 -12.48 -2.07
N GLU A 56 -10.83 -13.45 -2.85
CA GLU A 56 -10.40 -14.75 -2.32
C GLU A 56 -9.20 -14.62 -1.37
N ASP A 57 -8.16 -13.89 -1.79
CA ASP A 57 -6.98 -13.59 -0.96
C ASP A 57 -7.37 -12.86 0.33
N LEU A 58 -8.38 -11.99 0.28
CA LEU A 58 -8.87 -11.26 1.44
C LEU A 58 -9.43 -12.21 2.53
N HIS A 59 -10.27 -13.16 2.11
CA HIS A 59 -10.88 -14.13 3.02
C HIS A 59 -9.85 -15.13 3.55
N GLN A 60 -8.94 -15.61 2.69
CA GLN A 60 -8.00 -16.66 3.06
C GLN A 60 -6.81 -16.15 3.89
N GLN A 61 -6.33 -14.93 3.63
CA GLN A 61 -5.06 -14.44 4.19
C GLN A 61 -5.24 -13.21 5.06
N PHE A 62 -5.88 -12.15 4.55
CA PHE A 62 -5.91 -10.87 5.23
C PHE A 62 -6.74 -10.89 6.53
N THR A 63 -7.90 -11.53 6.49
CA THR A 63 -8.80 -11.67 7.64
C THR A 63 -8.06 -12.31 8.84
N ALA A 64 -7.36 -13.42 8.59
CA ALA A 64 -6.57 -14.11 9.61
C ALA A 64 -5.35 -13.30 10.07
N TYR A 65 -4.68 -12.59 9.15
CA TYR A 65 -3.57 -11.70 9.48
C TYR A 65 -4.00 -10.56 10.41
N ALA A 66 -5.07 -9.84 10.03
CA ALA A 66 -5.57 -8.70 10.78
C ALA A 66 -6.07 -9.11 12.18
N ALA A 67 -6.78 -10.24 12.28
CA ALA A 67 -7.18 -10.81 13.57
C ALA A 67 -5.98 -11.01 14.51
N ARG A 68 -4.88 -11.57 13.99
CA ARG A 68 -3.63 -11.74 14.77
C ARG A 68 -3.00 -10.42 15.19
N GLN A 69 -3.06 -9.37 14.38
CA GLN A 69 -2.52 -8.05 14.77
C GLN A 69 -3.25 -7.48 15.99
N PHE A 70 -4.57 -7.68 16.08
CA PHE A 70 -5.34 -7.28 17.26
C PHE A 70 -5.07 -8.17 18.47
N ASP A 71 -5.02 -9.49 18.28
CA ASP A 71 -4.70 -10.44 19.37
C ASP A 71 -3.32 -10.14 19.99
N GLN A 72 -2.35 -9.75 19.16
CA GLN A 72 -1.00 -9.36 19.59
C GLN A 72 -0.91 -7.92 20.12
N ARG A 73 -2.03 -7.18 20.17
CA ARG A 73 -2.10 -5.75 20.55
C ARG A 73 -1.18 -4.85 19.73
N LEU A 74 -0.86 -5.26 18.50
CA LEU A 74 -0.10 -4.45 17.57
C LEU A 74 -1.00 -3.39 16.93
N TRP A 75 -2.29 -3.71 16.74
CA TRP A 75 -3.31 -2.75 16.37
C TRP A 75 -4.31 -2.53 17.50
N LEU A 76 -4.70 -1.28 17.69
CA LEU A 76 -5.70 -0.83 18.65
C LEU A 76 -6.86 -0.16 17.91
N THR A 77 -8.02 -0.05 18.53
CA THR A 77 -9.12 0.78 18.01
C THR A 77 -8.75 2.26 18.04
N ALA A 78 -9.56 3.10 17.40
CA ALA A 78 -9.43 4.55 17.47
C ALA A 78 -9.41 5.09 18.93
N GLN A 79 -10.12 4.43 19.84
CA GLN A 79 -10.15 4.76 21.28
C GLN A 79 -8.95 4.19 22.06
N GLY A 80 -7.97 3.59 21.38
CA GLY A 80 -6.79 2.99 22.00
C GLY A 80 -7.08 1.69 22.75
N ARG A 81 -8.18 1.00 22.43
CA ARG A 81 -8.56 -0.26 23.09
C ARG A 81 -8.16 -1.44 22.24
N SER A 82 -7.92 -2.59 22.88
CA SER A 82 -7.87 -3.85 22.15
C SER A 82 -9.26 -4.14 21.56
N CYS A 83 -9.28 -4.66 20.33
CA CYS A 83 -10.50 -5.01 19.61
C CYS A 83 -10.57 -6.53 19.51
N ALA A 84 -11.75 -7.13 19.72
CA ALA A 84 -11.92 -8.54 19.37
C ALA A 84 -11.89 -8.71 17.84
N ALA A 85 -11.29 -9.79 17.33
CA ALA A 85 -11.22 -10.04 15.89
C ALA A 85 -12.59 -9.94 15.19
N GLY A 86 -13.66 -10.46 15.81
CA GLY A 86 -15.01 -10.39 15.26
C GLY A 86 -15.61 -8.98 15.17
N GLU A 87 -15.13 -8.02 15.97
CA GLU A 87 -15.52 -6.61 15.87
C GLU A 87 -14.80 -5.92 14.70
N PHE A 88 -13.50 -6.19 14.52
CA PHE A 88 -12.78 -5.74 13.34
C PHE A 88 -13.42 -6.24 12.04
N LEU A 89 -13.80 -7.52 11.98
CA LEU A 89 -14.44 -8.10 10.79
C LEU A 89 -15.77 -7.44 10.46
N ARG A 90 -16.55 -7.04 11.47
CA ARG A 90 -17.78 -6.25 11.24
C ARG A 90 -17.46 -4.89 10.61
N THR A 91 -16.46 -4.19 11.14
CA THR A 91 -16.02 -2.90 10.58
C THR A 91 -15.49 -3.06 9.15
N LEU A 92 -14.70 -4.10 8.89
CA LEU A 92 -14.18 -4.41 7.56
C LEU A 92 -15.32 -4.71 6.57
N ASN A 93 -16.27 -5.57 6.92
CA ASN A 93 -17.41 -5.89 6.06
C ASN A 93 -18.23 -4.63 5.73
N HIS A 94 -18.50 -3.80 6.74
CA HIS A 94 -19.19 -2.54 6.53
C HIS A 94 -18.41 -1.58 5.61
N ALA A 95 -17.07 -1.58 5.67
CA ALA A 95 -16.24 -0.82 4.75
C ALA A 95 -16.23 -1.40 3.32
N ILE A 96 -16.31 -2.72 3.17
CA ILE A 96 -16.44 -3.42 1.87
C ILE A 96 -17.79 -3.10 1.21
N ASP A 97 -18.87 -3.02 1.99
CA ASP A 97 -20.19 -2.63 1.50
C ASP A 97 -20.21 -1.19 0.98
N ARG A 98 -19.36 -0.33 1.55
CA ARG A 98 -19.19 1.09 1.16
C ARG A 98 -17.98 1.32 0.24
N ARG A 99 -17.45 0.27 -0.39
CA ARG A 99 -16.27 0.37 -1.25
C ARG A 99 -16.50 1.37 -2.38
N THR A 100 -15.44 2.08 -2.74
CA THR A 100 -15.44 3.04 -3.86
C THR A 100 -14.48 2.59 -4.97
N PRO A 101 -14.69 3.01 -6.22
CA PRO A 101 -13.71 2.76 -7.28
C PRO A 101 -12.32 3.28 -6.87
N LEU A 102 -11.29 2.53 -7.25
CA LEU A 102 -9.91 2.99 -7.20
C LEU A 102 -9.75 4.19 -8.16
N GLY A 103 -9.11 5.23 -7.67
CA GLY A 103 -8.73 6.38 -8.48
C GLY A 103 -7.57 7.13 -7.83
N ALA A 104 -6.75 7.77 -8.64
CA ALA A 104 -5.59 8.53 -8.21
C ALA A 104 -5.97 9.62 -7.22
N GLN A 105 -7.07 10.34 -7.46
CA GLN A 105 -7.53 11.38 -6.55
C GLN A 105 -7.81 10.83 -5.14
N THR A 106 -8.36 9.63 -5.04
CA THR A 106 -8.65 8.99 -3.75
C THR A 106 -7.36 8.65 -3.00
N LEU A 107 -6.35 8.12 -3.71
CA LEU A 107 -5.03 7.81 -3.15
C LEU A 107 -4.29 9.09 -2.72
N LEU A 108 -4.29 10.12 -3.57
CA LEU A 108 -3.68 11.42 -3.31
C LEU A 108 -4.29 12.13 -2.10
N ARG A 109 -5.62 12.05 -1.91
CA ARG A 109 -6.30 12.57 -0.70
C ARG A 109 -5.91 11.81 0.57
N CYS A 110 -5.52 10.55 0.44
CA CYS A 110 -4.94 9.76 1.52
C CYS A 110 -3.43 10.04 1.72
N GLY A 111 -2.82 10.95 0.95
CA GLY A 111 -1.38 11.23 1.00
C GLY A 111 -0.53 10.15 0.33
N ILE A 112 -1.14 9.22 -0.40
CA ILE A 112 -0.46 8.15 -1.13
C ILE A 112 -0.10 8.68 -2.51
N ARG A 113 1.19 8.88 -2.74
CA ARG A 113 1.73 9.47 -3.98
C ARG A 113 2.60 8.51 -4.76
N THR A 114 3.34 7.66 -4.07
CA THR A 114 4.26 6.73 -4.71
C THR A 114 4.18 5.40 -4.00
N LEU A 115 4.30 4.38 -4.83
CA LEU A 115 4.40 3.00 -4.41
C LEU A 115 5.72 2.45 -4.90
N SER A 116 6.61 2.04 -3.99
CA SER A 116 7.92 1.50 -4.38
C SER A 116 8.20 0.11 -3.82
N TRP A 117 9.00 -0.62 -4.59
CA TRP A 117 9.53 -1.95 -4.29
C TRP A 117 11.05 -1.91 -4.43
N ASN A 118 11.73 -2.82 -3.76
CA ASN A 118 13.17 -2.97 -3.96
C ASN A 118 13.46 -3.69 -5.29
N HIS A 119 14.70 -3.56 -5.79
CA HIS A 119 15.11 -4.19 -7.06
C HIS A 119 14.83 -5.71 -7.10
N GLN A 120 15.11 -6.45 -6.02
CA GLN A 120 14.88 -7.90 -5.96
C GLN A 120 13.41 -8.28 -6.10
N GLU A 121 12.50 -7.48 -5.53
CA GLU A 121 11.05 -7.69 -5.67
C GLU A 121 10.56 -7.44 -7.09
N VAL A 122 11.13 -6.44 -7.75
CA VAL A 122 10.84 -6.10 -9.14
C VAL A 122 11.32 -7.19 -10.10
N GLU A 123 12.59 -7.63 -9.94
CA GLU A 123 13.15 -8.74 -10.70
C GLU A 123 12.33 -10.03 -10.51
N ALA A 124 11.99 -10.33 -9.25
CA ALA A 124 11.13 -11.47 -8.91
C ALA A 124 9.76 -11.40 -9.60
N GLY A 125 9.15 -10.23 -9.67
CA GLY A 125 7.88 -9.98 -10.35
C GLY A 125 7.97 -10.01 -11.88
N SER A 126 9.18 -10.16 -12.44
CA SER A 126 9.46 -10.00 -13.87
C SER A 126 8.87 -8.70 -14.41
N ILE A 127 8.96 -7.61 -13.62
CA ILE A 127 8.45 -6.30 -14.00
C ILE A 127 9.54 -5.58 -14.78
N ASP A 128 9.16 -4.99 -15.90
CA ASP A 128 10.05 -4.14 -16.69
C ASP A 128 10.42 -2.89 -15.90
N LEU A 129 11.71 -2.69 -15.66
CA LEU A 129 12.25 -1.54 -14.95
C LEU A 129 12.02 -0.24 -15.72
N GLU A 130 11.94 -0.28 -17.06
CA GLU A 130 11.69 0.89 -17.90
C GLU A 130 10.27 1.46 -17.69
N ALA A 131 9.34 0.63 -17.20
CA ALA A 131 7.98 1.04 -16.86
C ALA A 131 7.88 1.69 -15.47
N LEU A 132 8.96 1.72 -14.69
CA LEU A 132 8.98 2.20 -13.31
C LEU A 132 9.93 3.39 -13.15
N SER A 133 9.61 4.28 -12.21
CA SER A 133 10.51 5.37 -11.81
C SER A 133 11.47 4.89 -10.73
N GLU A 134 12.77 5.09 -10.92
CA GLU A 134 13.76 4.90 -9.85
C GLU A 134 13.56 5.95 -8.75
N CYS A 135 13.66 5.51 -7.50
CA CYS A 135 13.56 6.35 -6.31
C CYS A 135 14.63 5.97 -5.28
N GLU A 136 15.16 6.96 -4.57
CA GLU A 136 16.12 6.72 -3.49
C GLU A 136 15.41 6.12 -2.28
N GLY A 137 15.76 4.88 -1.92
CA GLY A 137 15.20 4.22 -0.76
C GLY A 137 15.65 4.86 0.56
N ILE A 138 14.79 4.81 1.58
CA ILE A 138 15.02 5.32 2.95
C ILE A 138 16.32 4.77 3.61
N LEU A 139 16.87 3.66 3.09
CA LEU A 139 18.08 3.00 3.60
C LEU A 139 19.24 2.96 2.58
N GLY A 140 19.22 3.82 1.55
CA GLY A 140 20.29 3.89 0.53
C GLY A 140 20.30 2.73 -0.47
N GLY A 141 19.24 1.93 -0.53
CA GLY A 141 19.05 0.91 -1.57
C GLY A 141 18.27 1.46 -2.77
N ILE A 142 18.53 0.92 -3.96
CA ILE A 142 17.80 1.25 -5.19
C ILE A 142 16.36 0.73 -5.08
N ARG A 143 15.39 1.61 -5.35
CA ARG A 143 13.97 1.28 -5.40
C ARG A 143 13.36 1.71 -6.71
N TYR A 144 12.29 1.03 -7.08
CA TYR A 144 11.51 1.35 -8.26
C TYR A 144 10.05 1.46 -7.87
N GLY A 145 9.34 2.40 -8.46
CA GLY A 145 7.96 2.65 -8.10
C GLY A 145 7.14 3.33 -9.17
N VAL A 146 5.84 3.43 -8.90
CA VAL A 146 4.89 4.16 -9.72
C VAL A 146 4.51 5.44 -8.98
N THR A 147 4.76 6.60 -9.62
CA THR A 147 4.26 7.89 -9.14
C THR A 147 2.82 8.09 -9.60
N ILE A 148 1.92 8.28 -8.66
CA ILE A 148 0.47 8.32 -8.90
C ILE A 148 0.08 9.76 -9.24
N THR A 149 -0.19 9.99 -10.53
CA THR A 149 -0.69 11.27 -11.02
C THR A 149 -2.08 11.12 -11.66
N THR A 150 -2.31 9.97 -12.29
CA THR A 150 -3.50 9.62 -13.06
C THR A 150 -4.10 8.28 -12.60
N ASP A 151 -5.36 8.04 -12.96
CA ASP A 151 -6.01 6.76 -12.65
C ASP A 151 -5.29 5.57 -13.33
N ALA A 152 -4.65 5.80 -14.48
CA ALA A 152 -3.81 4.79 -15.15
C ALA A 152 -2.58 4.42 -14.29
N ASP A 153 -1.94 5.40 -13.64
CA ASP A 153 -0.82 5.15 -12.72
C ASP A 153 -1.30 4.34 -11.50
N ALA A 154 -2.48 4.65 -10.97
CA ALA A 154 -3.07 3.90 -9.87
C ALA A 154 -3.35 2.44 -10.27
N LEU A 155 -3.77 2.18 -11.51
CA LEU A 155 -3.99 0.83 -12.02
C LEU A 155 -2.68 0.09 -12.28
N LEU A 156 -1.69 0.73 -12.90
CA LEU A 156 -0.34 0.18 -13.11
C LEU A 156 0.32 -0.20 -11.78
N MET A 157 0.14 0.65 -10.78
CA MET A 157 0.59 0.42 -9.42
C MET A 157 0.00 -0.89 -8.84
N ILE A 158 -1.31 -1.10 -9.00
CA ILE A 158 -1.98 -2.33 -8.53
C ILE A 158 -1.57 -3.54 -9.34
N ASP A 159 -1.48 -3.44 -10.67
CA ASP A 159 -1.00 -4.54 -11.52
C ASP A 159 0.39 -5.01 -11.08
N THR A 160 1.32 -4.07 -10.94
CA THR A 160 2.68 -4.33 -10.47
C THR A 160 2.67 -5.03 -9.11
N ALA A 161 1.87 -4.53 -8.15
CA ALA A 161 1.76 -5.15 -6.83
C ALA A 161 1.27 -6.61 -6.90
N LEU A 162 0.24 -6.87 -7.72
CA LEU A 162 -0.35 -8.19 -7.89
C LEU A 162 0.60 -9.16 -8.59
N ARG A 163 1.33 -8.70 -9.62
CA ARG A 163 2.35 -9.48 -10.33
C ARG A 163 3.50 -9.86 -9.39
N ILE A 164 4.06 -8.89 -8.67
CA ILE A 164 5.09 -9.16 -7.64
C ILE A 164 4.57 -10.17 -6.62
N LYS A 165 3.34 -10.02 -6.12
CA LYS A 165 2.74 -10.97 -5.17
C LYS A 165 2.56 -12.38 -5.76
N ARG A 166 2.17 -12.49 -7.03
CA ARG A 166 1.98 -13.78 -7.73
C ARG A 166 3.29 -14.53 -7.87
N GLU A 167 4.33 -13.84 -8.34
CA GLU A 167 5.64 -14.46 -8.61
C GLU A 167 6.46 -14.66 -7.32
N SER A 168 6.36 -13.75 -6.35
CA SER A 168 7.06 -13.88 -5.05
C SER A 168 6.53 -15.02 -4.16
N LYS A 169 5.32 -15.55 -4.41
CA LYS A 169 4.85 -16.80 -3.78
C LYS A 169 5.81 -17.98 -4.03
N GLN A 170 6.65 -17.90 -5.07
CA GLN A 170 7.71 -18.88 -5.35
C GLN A 170 9.02 -18.64 -4.58
N LEU A 171 9.25 -17.44 -4.03
CA LEU A 171 10.56 -17.02 -3.51
C LEU A 171 10.76 -17.16 -2.00
N SER A 172 9.72 -17.30 -1.17
CA SER A 172 9.93 -17.70 0.24
C SER A 172 8.65 -18.04 1.00
N LYS A 173 8.78 -18.99 1.95
CA LYS A 173 7.83 -19.30 3.04
C LYS A 173 7.56 -18.12 4.01
N SER A 174 7.94 -16.90 3.65
CA SER A 174 7.80 -15.68 4.44
C SER A 174 6.41 -15.06 4.23
N ARG A 175 5.48 -15.50 5.07
CA ARG A 175 4.05 -15.14 5.06
C ARG A 175 3.67 -13.67 5.23
N SER A 176 4.57 -12.67 5.16
CA SER A 176 4.28 -11.39 5.81
C SER A 176 4.35 -10.10 4.98
N ARG A 177 5.16 -9.97 3.91
CA ARG A 177 5.39 -8.61 3.35
C ARG A 177 5.64 -8.47 1.85
N CYS A 178 5.75 -9.55 1.06
CA CYS A 178 5.95 -9.40 -0.38
C CYS A 178 4.74 -8.71 -1.03
N GLY A 179 5.00 -7.63 -1.77
CA GLY A 179 3.96 -6.85 -2.44
C GLY A 179 3.15 -5.94 -1.52
N LEU A 180 3.52 -5.77 -0.23
CA LEU A 180 3.03 -4.66 0.57
C LEU A 180 3.95 -3.46 0.36
N PRO A 181 3.50 -2.48 -0.41
CA PRO A 181 4.36 -1.41 -0.83
C PRO A 181 4.71 -0.45 0.29
N MET A 182 5.90 0.13 0.20
CA MET A 182 6.27 1.23 1.08
C MET A 182 5.72 2.54 0.52
N ILE A 183 4.96 3.26 1.34
CA ILE A 183 4.54 4.63 1.01
C ILE A 183 5.67 5.55 1.40
N GLU A 184 6.28 6.18 0.41
CA GLU A 184 7.23 7.26 0.65
C GLU A 184 6.43 8.53 0.97
N LYS A 185 6.52 8.98 2.22
CA LYS A 185 6.08 10.33 2.57
C LYS A 185 6.94 11.28 1.75
N SER A 186 6.35 12.01 0.81
CA SER A 186 7.05 13.12 0.16
C SER A 186 7.48 14.08 1.27
N GLN A 187 8.78 14.18 1.53
CA GLN A 187 9.28 15.28 2.35
C GLN A 187 8.99 16.57 1.59
N PRO A 188 8.28 17.56 2.18
CA PRO A 188 8.26 18.89 1.60
C PRO A 188 9.64 19.50 1.81
N GLY A 189 10.45 19.64 0.76
CA GLY A 189 11.63 20.51 0.82
C GLY A 189 12.96 20.03 0.26
N LEU A 190 13.02 19.04 -0.64
CA LEU A 190 14.22 18.83 -1.46
C LEU A 190 13.93 19.28 -2.89
N THR A 191 13.81 20.60 -3.08
CA THR A 191 14.14 21.18 -4.38
C THR A 191 15.60 20.84 -4.65
N SER A 192 15.81 19.92 -5.60
CA SER A 192 17.10 19.69 -6.23
C SER A 192 17.67 21.03 -6.69
N ASN A 193 18.62 21.58 -5.92
CA ASN A 193 19.56 22.58 -6.42
C ASN A 193 20.51 21.84 -7.35
N ARG A 194 20.06 21.57 -8.57
CA ARG A 194 20.97 21.44 -9.71
C ARG A 194 20.80 22.69 -10.55
N SER A 195 21.61 23.68 -10.24
CA SER A 195 21.95 24.71 -11.21
C SER A 195 22.50 24.02 -12.46
N PRO A 196 22.02 24.34 -13.67
CA PRO A 196 22.66 23.87 -14.87
C PRO A 196 24.00 24.58 -15.02
N GLU A 197 25.09 23.82 -14.98
CA GLU A 197 26.32 24.29 -15.59
C GLU A 197 26.09 24.44 -17.10
N ASN A 198 26.57 25.57 -17.62
CA ASN A 198 26.86 25.86 -19.02
C ASN A 198 25.69 26.20 -19.97
N ALA A 199 25.51 27.51 -20.16
CA ALA A 199 25.16 28.06 -21.47
C ALA A 199 26.13 29.21 -21.80
N CYS A 200 27.03 28.91 -22.74
CA CYS A 200 27.67 29.78 -23.75
C CYS A 200 28.15 31.20 -23.37
N GLY A 201 29.44 31.46 -23.58
CA GLY A 201 30.00 32.80 -23.75
C GLY A 201 31.47 32.89 -23.42
#